data_AF-A0AA38IDM6-F1
#
_entry.id   AF-A0AA38IDM6-F1
#
_cell.length_a   1.000
_cell.length_b   1.000
_cell.length_c   1.000
_cell.angle_alpha   90.00
_cell.angle_beta   90.00
_cell.angle_gamma   90.00
#
_symmetry.space_group_name_H-M   'P 1'
#
loop_
_entity.id
_entity.type
_entity.pdbx_description
1 polymer ?
#
loop_
_entity_poly.entity_id
_entity_poly.type
_entity_poly.pdbx_seq_one_letter_code
_entity_poly.pdbx_strand_id
1 'polypeptide(L)'
;MESRFLLANAKWLDVALTFKAEIAEANKTNLPGTSSGSRGRPKKLFPQSSSKTKKRKVELLLNITPERLNFATEMTLRKGGRRDAARIVKEITESSP
;
A
#
# COMPACT_ATOMS: atom_id res chain seq x y z
N MET A 1 -35.53 -7.22 24.77
CA MET A 1 -35.67 -6.30 23.61
C MET A 1 -35.40 -7.01 22.26
N GLU A 2 -35.00 -8.29 22.26
CA GLU A 2 -34.73 -9.08 21.03
C GLU A 2 -35.99 -9.63 20.34
N SER A 3 -37.09 -9.79 21.07
CA SER A 3 -38.31 -10.46 20.56
C SER A 3 -38.98 -9.72 19.41
N ARG A 4 -39.00 -8.37 19.40
CA ARG A 4 -39.63 -7.60 18.31
C ARG A 4 -38.90 -7.73 16.98
N PHE A 5 -37.57 -7.75 17.01
CA PHE A 5 -36.76 -7.90 15.81
C PHE A 5 -36.94 -9.28 15.18
N LEU A 6 -36.89 -10.33 16.00
CA LEU A 6 -37.08 -11.71 15.53
C LEU A 6 -38.48 -11.92 14.96
N LEU A 7 -39.52 -11.38 15.62
CA LEU A 7 -40.90 -11.45 15.10
C LEU A 7 -41.07 -10.69 13.77
N ALA A 8 -40.48 -9.50 13.65
CA ALA A 8 -40.59 -8.69 12.44
C ALA A 8 -39.86 -9.32 11.23
N ASN A 9 -38.78 -10.07 11.49
CA ASN A 9 -37.92 -10.61 10.44
C ASN A 9 -37.97 -12.14 10.32
N ALA A 10 -38.87 -12.82 11.05
CA ALA A 10 -38.96 -14.29 11.11
C ALA A 10 -39.04 -14.91 9.70
N LYS A 11 -39.87 -14.34 8.82
CA LYS A 11 -40.03 -14.81 7.43
C LYS A 11 -38.75 -14.72 6.59
N TRP A 12 -37.88 -13.75 6.89
CA TRP A 12 -36.61 -13.58 6.18
C TRP A 12 -35.52 -14.50 6.74
N LEU A 13 -35.59 -14.79 8.04
CA LEU A 13 -34.67 -15.69 8.73
C LEU A 13 -34.96 -17.18 8.49
N ASP A 14 -36.22 -17.52 8.19
CA ASP A 14 -36.67 -18.91 7.93
C ASP A 14 -36.41 -19.38 6.49
N VAL A 15 -35.67 -18.60 5.70
CA VAL A 15 -35.28 -18.98 4.34
C VAL A 15 -34.09 -19.92 4.42
N ALA A 16 -34.28 -21.17 4.00
CA ALA A 16 -33.19 -22.13 3.84
C ALA A 16 -32.21 -21.65 2.76
N LEU A 17 -31.07 -21.10 3.20
CA LEU A 17 -29.99 -20.67 2.33
C LEU A 17 -29.29 -21.91 1.76
N THR A 18 -29.64 -22.26 0.52
CA THR A 18 -28.95 -23.29 -0.24
C THR A 18 -27.93 -22.63 -1.16
N PHE A 19 -26.65 -22.93 -0.93
CA PHE A 19 -25.58 -22.51 -1.82
C PHE A 19 -25.30 -23.66 -2.79
N LYS A 20 -25.21 -23.36 -4.08
CA LYS A 20 -24.84 -24.36 -5.08
C LYS A 20 -23.48 -24.97 -4.72
N ALA A 21 -23.40 -26.29 -4.65
CA ALA A 21 -22.16 -27.01 -4.32
C ALA A 21 -21.00 -26.62 -5.26
N GLU A 22 -21.31 -26.32 -6.52
CA GLU A 22 -20.37 -25.81 -7.52
C GLU A 22 -19.65 -24.51 -7.09
N ILE A 23 -20.35 -23.61 -6.38
CA ILE A 23 -19.78 -22.36 -5.86
C ILE A 23 -18.90 -22.64 -4.63
N ALA A 24 -19.30 -23.61 -3.81
CA ALA A 24 -18.51 -24.03 -2.65
C ALA A 24 -17.21 -24.73 -3.07
N GLU A 25 -17.22 -25.52 -4.15
CA GLU A 25 -16.02 -26.15 -4.72
C GLU A 25 -15.13 -25.16 -5.48
N ALA A 26 -15.70 -24.23 -6.25
CA ALA A 26 -14.94 -23.14 -6.86
C ALA A 26 -14.23 -22.28 -5.80
N ASN A 27 -14.83 -22.09 -4.62
CA ASN A 27 -14.20 -21.41 -3.49
C ASN A 27 -13.12 -22.22 -2.77
N LYS A 28 -13.13 -23.56 -2.87
CA LYS A 28 -12.03 -24.43 -2.38
C LYS A 28 -10.80 -24.32 -3.29
N THR A 29 -10.99 -24.18 -4.60
CA THR A 29 -9.88 -23.93 -5.54
C THR A 29 -9.38 -22.48 -5.49
N ASN A 30 -10.21 -21.54 -5.05
CA ASN A 30 -9.80 -20.20 -4.63
C ASN A 30 -9.18 -20.26 -3.22
N LEU A 31 -8.12 -21.05 -3.06
CA LEU A 31 -7.24 -20.94 -1.91
C LEU A 31 -6.92 -19.45 -1.74
N PRO A 32 -7.01 -18.90 -0.52
CA PRO A 32 -6.32 -17.68 -0.26
C PRO A 32 -4.82 -18.00 -0.41
N GLY A 33 -4.26 -17.85 -1.63
CA GLY A 33 -2.85 -17.70 -1.93
C GLY A 33 -2.17 -16.70 -1.00
N THR A 34 -1.86 -17.15 0.20
CA THR A 34 -0.71 -16.71 0.95
C THR A 34 0.47 -17.12 0.08
N SER A 35 1.24 -16.17 -0.43
CA SER A 35 2.40 -16.38 -1.32
C SER A 35 2.14 -16.68 -2.81
N SER A 36 1.75 -15.66 -3.56
CA SER A 36 2.50 -15.18 -4.75
C SER A 36 1.64 -14.18 -5.53
N GLY A 37 2.17 -12.98 -5.75
CA GLY A 37 1.44 -11.86 -6.38
C GLY A 37 0.76 -10.94 -5.35
N SER A 38 1.02 -9.64 -5.49
CA SER A 38 0.52 -8.56 -4.63
C SER A 38 -1.00 -8.63 -4.42
N ARG A 39 -1.46 -9.26 -3.33
CA ARG A 39 -2.85 -9.20 -2.88
C ARG A 39 -3.14 -7.87 -2.17
N GLY A 40 -4.31 -7.30 -2.47
CA GLY A 40 -4.82 -6.05 -1.88
C GLY A 40 -5.11 -4.96 -2.92
N ARG A 41 -5.59 -3.80 -2.45
CA ARG A 41 -5.84 -2.63 -3.28
C ARG A 41 -4.56 -2.23 -4.04
N PRO A 42 -4.61 -1.98 -5.36
CA PRO A 42 -3.46 -1.49 -6.13
C PRO A 42 -2.83 -0.27 -5.45
N LYS A 43 -1.52 -0.34 -5.20
CA LYS A 43 -0.78 0.76 -4.57
C LYS A 43 -0.51 1.83 -5.62
N LYS A 44 -0.90 3.07 -5.34
CA LYS A 44 -0.51 4.23 -6.15
C LYS A 44 1.01 4.40 -6.13
N LEU A 45 1.60 4.79 -7.27
CA LEU A 45 2.98 5.24 -7.36
C LEU A 45 3.25 6.40 -6.38
N PHE A 46 4.48 6.52 -5.91
CA PHE A 46 4.88 7.61 -5.00
C PHE A 46 4.46 9.01 -5.50
N PRO A 47 4.75 9.43 -6.76
CA PRO A 47 4.36 10.75 -7.27
C PRO A 47 2.84 11.00 -7.21
N GLN A 48 2.05 9.96 -7.47
CA GLN A 48 0.58 9.98 -7.54
C GLN A 48 -0.13 9.85 -6.17
N SER A 49 0.64 9.75 -5.09
CA SER A 49 0.11 9.59 -3.73
C SER A 49 -0.19 10.95 -3.09
N SER A 50 -1.18 11.01 -2.18
CA SER A 50 -1.45 12.20 -1.37
C SER A 50 -0.29 12.50 -0.42
N SER A 51 -0.19 13.73 0.08
CA SER A 51 0.86 14.13 1.03
C SER A 51 0.86 13.28 2.29
N LYS A 52 -0.32 12.93 2.84
CA LYS A 52 -0.45 12.04 4.00
C LYS A 52 0.14 10.65 3.72
N THR A 53 -0.09 10.10 2.53
CA THR A 53 0.47 8.81 2.13
C THR A 53 1.97 8.90 1.85
N LYS A 54 2.46 9.99 1.24
CA LYS A 54 3.90 10.22 1.03
C LYS A 54 4.66 10.26 2.35
N LYS A 55 4.12 10.95 3.37
CA LYS A 55 4.71 10.98 4.73
C LYS A 55 4.89 9.57 5.30
N ARG A 56 3.85 8.74 5.28
CA ARG A 56 3.91 7.34 5.72
C ARG A 56 4.92 6.50 4.93
N LYS A 57 5.03 6.73 3.61
CA LYS A 57 5.98 6.01 2.76
C LYS A 57 7.44 6.38 3.04
N VAL A 58 7.71 7.62 3.49
CA VAL A 58 9.04 8.14 3.80
C VAL A 58 9.43 7.94 5.27
N GLU A 59 8.51 7.48 6.12
CA GLU A 59 8.73 7.30 7.56
C GLU A 59 9.99 6.48 7.90
N LEU A 60 10.26 5.42 7.15
CA LEU A 60 11.48 4.60 7.31
C LEU A 60 12.78 5.37 7.01
N LEU A 61 12.72 6.42 6.19
CA LEU A 61 13.87 7.25 5.82
C LEU A 61 14.18 8.32 6.87
N LEU A 62 13.24 8.64 7.78
CA LEU A 62 13.44 9.68 8.80
C LEU A 62 14.49 9.32 9.85
N ASN A 63 14.80 8.03 9.99
CA ASN A 63 15.84 7.55 10.91
C ASN A 63 17.25 7.61 10.30
N ILE A 64 17.38 8.01 9.03
CA ILE A 64 18.65 8.09 8.31
C ILE A 64 19.17 9.53 8.41
N THR A 65 20.49 9.69 8.58
CA THR A 65 21.09 11.02 8.68
C THR A 65 20.94 11.80 7.36
N PRO A 66 20.77 13.13 7.40
CA PRO A 66 20.64 13.96 6.21
C PRO A 66 21.78 13.78 5.21
N GLU A 67 23.02 13.62 5.69
CA GLU A 67 24.21 13.46 4.85
C GLU A 67 24.12 12.17 4.02
N ARG A 68 23.67 11.08 4.65
CA ARG A 68 23.47 9.80 3.95
C ARG A 68 22.33 9.88 2.93
N LEU A 69 21.26 10.61 3.23
CA LEU A 69 20.15 10.82 2.29
C LEU A 69 20.57 11.67 1.09
N ASN A 70 21.36 12.72 1.33
CA ASN A 70 21.89 13.59 0.29
C ASN A 70 22.83 12.81 -0.65
N PHE A 71 23.76 12.06 -0.09
CA PHE A 71 24.67 11.21 -0.86
C PHE A 71 23.92 10.11 -1.64
N ALA A 72 22.94 9.46 -1.03
CA ALA A 72 22.11 8.47 -1.72
C ALA A 72 21.35 9.10 -2.90
N THR A 73 20.81 10.31 -2.71
CA THR A 73 20.12 11.06 -3.76
C THR A 73 21.07 11.38 -4.91
N GLU A 74 22.27 11.91 -4.62
CA GLU A 74 23.31 12.17 -5.62
C GLU A 74 23.65 10.91 -6.43
N MET A 75 23.90 9.79 -5.76
CA MET A 75 24.27 8.53 -6.40
C MET A 75 23.16 7.98 -7.30
N THR A 76 21.89 8.08 -6.88
CA THR A 76 20.76 7.66 -7.72
C THR A 76 20.61 8.52 -8.98
N LEU A 77 20.91 9.82 -8.91
CA LEU A 77 20.91 10.72 -10.06
C LEU A 77 22.05 10.40 -11.02
N ARG A 78 23.27 10.18 -10.50
CA ARG A 78 24.44 9.76 -11.30
C ARG A 78 24.20 8.44 -12.02
N LYS A 79 23.66 7.44 -11.31
CA LYS A 79 23.31 6.14 -11.89
C LYS A 79 22.27 6.26 -13.00
N GLY A 80 21.35 7.20 -12.88
CA GLY A 80 20.38 7.54 -13.93
C GLY A 80 20.90 8.45 -15.05
N GLY A 81 22.22 8.73 -15.11
CA GLY A 81 22.84 9.59 -16.14
C GLY A 81 22.63 11.10 -15.93
N ARG A 82 21.94 11.51 -14.87
CA ARG A 82 21.59 12.92 -14.59
C ARG A 82 22.70 13.62 -13.81
N ARG A 83 23.86 13.78 -14.46
CA ARG A 83 25.08 14.32 -13.82
C ARG A 83 24.92 15.77 -13.33
N ASP A 84 24.23 16.61 -14.09
CA ASP A 84 24.04 18.02 -13.69
C ASP A 84 23.12 18.14 -12.49
N ALA A 85 22.02 17.37 -12.45
CA ALA A 85 21.15 17.31 -11.28
C ALA A 85 21.90 16.80 -10.03
N ALA A 86 22.79 15.80 -10.19
CA ALA A 86 23.64 15.32 -9.10
C ALA A 86 24.59 16.41 -8.59
N ARG A 87 25.18 17.21 -9.49
CA ARG A 87 26.06 18.33 -9.12
C ARG A 87 25.29 19.37 -8.30
N ILE A 88 24.10 19.77 -8.76
CA ILE A 88 23.25 20.74 -8.05
C ILE A 88 22.91 20.24 -6.64
N VAL A 89 22.53 18.96 -6.49
CA VAL A 89 22.23 18.38 -5.17
C VAL A 89 23.46 18.49 -4.26
N LYS A 90 24.63 18.09 -4.76
CA LYS A 90 25.89 18.18 -4.00
C LYS A 90 26.17 19.61 -3.54
N GLU A 91 26.14 20.56 -4.47
CA GLU A 91 26.37 21.98 -4.20
C GLU A 91 25.42 22.53 -3.15
N ILE A 92 24.10 22.31 -3.28
CA ILE A 92 23.10 22.78 -2.31
C ILE A 92 23.37 22.20 -0.92
N THR A 93 23.76 20.92 -0.85
CA THR A 93 23.96 20.23 0.43
C THR A 93 25.28 20.55 1.11
N GLU A 94 26.30 20.97 0.36
CA GLU A 94 27.62 21.38 0.87
C GLU A 94 27.70 22.89 1.14
N SER A 95 26.85 23.69 0.51
CA SER A 95 26.84 25.17 0.63
C SER A 95 25.99 25.68 1.80
N SER A 96 25.52 24.80 2.70
CA SER A 96 24.82 25.24 3.91
C SER A 96 25.84 25.81 4.91
N PRO A 97 25.66 27.04 5.43
CA PRO A 97 26.49 27.57 6.51
C PRO A 97 26.38 26.72 7.78
#